data_AF-A0A9Q9T4I9-F1
#
_entry.id   AF-A0A9Q9T4I9-F1
#
_cell.length_a   1.000
_cell.length_b   1.000
_cell.length_c   1.000
_cell.angle_alpha   90.00
_cell.angle_beta   90.00
_cell.angle_gamma   90.00
#
_symmetry.space_group_name_H-M   'P 1'
#
loop_
_entity.id
_entity.type
_entity.pdbx_description
1 polymer ?
#
loop_
_entity_poly.entity_id
_entity_poly.type
_entity_poly.pdbx_seq_one_letter_code
_entity_poly.pdbx_strand_id
1 'polypeptide(L)'
;MSVNTAANAVSVPLGPPIAAHALRYTAMYAPKPFAEALLVYRDNGTYTILSPGEDHHGCYVSATDPAEGMRHVAFMSWPSADWGRNVASHTLTFEAASGAFTQELRLPGDPVPRAQHGYAVPVEHPERIVTGAGWTALRDVHADAFTVLERLAGGGSTAA
;
A
#
# COMPACT_ATOMS: atom_id res chain seq x y z
N MET A 1 -17.38 19.35 40.28
CA MET A 1 -17.90 18.57 39.14
C MET A 1 -16.74 18.29 38.20
N SER A 2 -16.24 17.06 38.17
CA SER A 2 -15.26 16.66 37.14
C SER A 2 -16.04 16.18 35.94
N VAL A 3 -15.90 16.87 34.82
CA VAL A 3 -16.50 16.46 33.54
C VAL A 3 -15.69 15.26 33.07
N ASN A 4 -16.30 14.08 33.08
CA ASN A 4 -15.72 12.90 32.47
C ASN A 4 -15.91 13.02 30.96
N THR A 5 -14.97 13.66 30.26
CA THR A 5 -14.90 13.60 28.80
C THR A 5 -14.44 12.20 28.39
N ALA A 6 -15.38 11.25 28.38
CA ALA A 6 -15.21 10.09 27.53
C ALA A 6 -14.96 10.62 26.12
N ALA A 7 -13.76 10.38 25.59
CA ALA A 7 -13.44 10.72 24.21
C ALA A 7 -14.55 10.13 23.32
N ASN A 8 -15.16 10.95 22.45
CA ASN A 8 -16.04 10.46 21.39
C ASN A 8 -15.21 9.59 20.45
N ALA A 9 -15.04 8.33 20.81
CA ALA A 9 -14.27 7.36 20.07
C ALA A 9 -15.14 6.79 18.95
N VAL A 10 -14.60 6.83 17.73
CA VAL A 10 -15.19 6.15 16.57
C VAL A 10 -14.32 4.92 16.29
N SER A 11 -14.94 3.74 16.21
CA SER A 11 -14.27 2.52 15.80
C SER A 11 -14.42 2.34 14.29
N VAL A 12 -13.31 2.16 13.59
CA VAL A 12 -13.29 1.85 12.15
C VAL A 12 -12.75 0.44 11.97
N PRO A 13 -13.60 -0.57 11.71
CA PRO A 13 -13.13 -1.93 11.48
C PRO A 13 -12.40 -2.04 10.13
N LEU A 14 -11.52 -3.02 10.01
CA LEU A 14 -11.01 -3.45 8.71
C LEU A 14 -12.03 -4.39 8.06
N GLY A 15 -12.47 -4.07 6.83
CA GLY A 15 -13.36 -4.94 6.06
C GLY A 15 -12.65 -6.18 5.47
N PRO A 16 -13.40 -7.12 4.87
CA PRO A 16 -12.81 -8.20 4.09
C PRO A 16 -12.01 -7.66 2.88
N PRO A 17 -10.89 -8.30 2.51
CA PRO A 17 -10.16 -7.95 1.30
C PRO A 17 -11.00 -8.16 0.03
N ILE A 18 -10.87 -7.23 -0.93
CA ILE A 18 -11.53 -7.31 -2.24
C ILE A 18 -10.56 -7.22 -3.42
N ALA A 19 -9.37 -6.68 -3.20
CA ALA A 19 -8.30 -6.60 -4.19
C ALA A 19 -6.96 -6.53 -3.46
N ALA A 20 -5.89 -6.94 -4.14
CA ALA A 20 -4.54 -6.76 -3.63
C ALA A 20 -3.52 -6.63 -4.76
N HIS A 21 -2.45 -5.88 -4.48
CA HIS A 21 -1.27 -5.77 -5.34
C HIS A 21 -0.02 -6.12 -4.54
N ALA A 22 0.83 -6.98 -5.09
CA ALA A 22 2.22 -7.05 -4.68
C ALA A 22 2.96 -5.89 -5.36
N LEU A 23 3.82 -5.20 -4.61
CA LEU A 23 4.57 -4.03 -5.06
C LEU A 23 6.06 -4.30 -4.93
N ARG A 24 6.84 -3.79 -5.89
CA ARG A 24 8.29 -3.67 -5.79
C ARG A 24 8.74 -2.28 -6.21
N TYR A 25 9.26 -1.50 -5.26
CA TYR A 25 9.82 -0.18 -5.48
C TYR A 25 11.23 -0.28 -6.08
N THR A 26 11.49 0.54 -7.11
CA THR A 26 12.84 0.74 -7.69
C THR A 26 13.40 2.13 -7.37
N ALA A 27 12.54 3.08 -7.00
CA ALA A 27 12.92 4.32 -6.33
C ALA A 27 12.06 4.52 -5.07
N MET A 28 12.73 4.71 -3.93
CA MET A 28 12.12 4.70 -2.60
C MET A 28 12.36 6.01 -1.82
N TYR A 29 11.49 6.27 -0.85
CA TYR A 29 11.78 7.22 0.21
C TYR A 29 12.81 6.61 1.19
N ALA A 30 14.03 7.13 1.18
CA ALA A 30 15.19 6.51 1.86
C ALA A 30 14.98 6.10 3.34
N PRO A 31 14.23 6.85 4.16
CA PRO A 31 13.94 6.46 5.55
C PRO A 31 13.03 5.24 5.73
N LYS A 32 12.36 4.77 4.66
CA LYS A 32 11.58 3.53 4.65
C LYS A 32 12.06 2.61 3.52
N PRO A 33 13.21 1.93 3.69
CA PRO A 33 13.87 1.19 2.62
C PRO A 33 13.27 -0.21 2.40
N PHE A 34 11.93 -0.29 2.33
CA PHE A 34 11.23 -1.54 2.06
C PHE A 34 10.94 -1.66 0.57
N ALA A 35 11.80 -2.40 -0.14
CA ALA A 35 11.68 -2.55 -1.59
C ALA A 35 10.41 -3.31 -2.00
N GLU A 36 9.85 -4.13 -1.13
CA GLU A 36 8.66 -4.94 -1.41
C GLU A 36 7.54 -4.62 -0.42
N ALA A 37 6.32 -4.67 -0.91
CA ALA A 37 5.13 -4.53 -0.09
C ALA A 37 3.94 -5.30 -0.66
N LEU A 38 2.96 -5.62 0.19
CA LEU A 38 1.66 -6.13 -0.20
C LEU A 38 0.59 -5.10 0.15
N LEU A 39 -0.10 -4.56 -0.84
CA LEU A 39 -1.15 -3.57 -0.70
C LEU A 39 -2.52 -4.24 -0.84
N VAL A 40 -3.31 -4.23 0.23
CA VAL A 40 -4.60 -4.92 0.35
C VAL A 40 -5.73 -3.90 0.50
N TYR A 41 -6.72 -3.97 -0.39
CA TYR A 41 -7.91 -3.12 -0.42
C TYR A 41 -9.11 -3.87 0.14
N ARG A 42 -10.00 -3.17 0.84
CA ARG A 42 -11.17 -3.76 1.51
C ARG A 42 -12.47 -3.09 1.12
N ASP A 43 -13.56 -3.84 1.17
CA ASP A 43 -14.90 -3.42 0.75
C ASP A 43 -15.45 -2.17 1.46
N ASN A 44 -14.95 -1.88 2.66
CA ASN A 44 -15.36 -0.74 3.46
C ASN A 44 -14.47 0.50 3.27
N GLY A 45 -13.64 0.52 2.22
CA GLY A 45 -12.75 1.65 1.90
C GLY A 45 -11.49 1.72 2.75
N THR A 46 -11.20 0.70 3.56
CA THR A 46 -9.93 0.60 4.31
C THR A 46 -8.87 -0.12 3.49
N TYR A 47 -7.59 0.16 3.77
CA TYR A 47 -6.48 -0.58 3.19
C TYR A 47 -5.49 -1.05 4.25
N THR A 48 -4.61 -1.96 3.86
CA THR A 48 -3.41 -2.30 4.62
C THR A 48 -2.27 -2.47 3.63
N ILE A 49 -1.14 -1.85 3.89
CA ILE A 49 0.11 -2.15 3.21
C ILE A 49 1.05 -2.82 4.20
N LEU A 50 1.54 -4.01 3.84
CA LEU A 50 2.44 -4.81 4.66
C LEU A 50 3.82 -4.83 4.02
N SER A 51 4.85 -4.73 4.85
CA SER A 51 6.27 -4.73 4.45
C SER A 51 7.13 -5.34 5.57
N PRO A 52 8.42 -5.65 5.34
CA PRO A 52 9.27 -6.32 6.33
C PRO A 52 9.34 -5.70 7.74
N GLY A 53 9.08 -4.39 7.87
CA GLY A 53 9.18 -3.71 9.16
C GLY A 53 7.87 -3.23 9.76
N GLU A 54 6.80 -3.13 8.97
CA GLU A 54 5.59 -2.42 9.40
C GLU A 54 4.35 -2.75 8.55
N ASP A 55 3.21 -2.73 9.24
CA ASP A 55 1.88 -2.71 8.66
C ASP A 55 1.31 -1.30 8.79
N HIS A 56 0.86 -0.73 7.67
CA HIS A 56 0.20 0.56 7.65
C HIS A 56 -1.26 0.41 7.25
N HIS A 57 -2.15 0.92 8.09
CA HIS A 57 -3.57 0.97 7.82
C HIS A 57 -4.01 2.38 7.45
N GLY A 58 -5.11 2.47 6.73
CA GLY A 58 -5.71 3.74 6.38
C GLY A 58 -6.98 3.59 5.58
N CYS A 59 -7.42 4.70 4.99
CA CYS A 59 -8.53 4.72 4.04
C CYS A 59 -8.01 4.97 2.63
N TYR A 60 -8.73 4.46 1.63
CA TYR A 60 -8.43 4.74 0.24
C TYR A 60 -9.66 5.25 -0.52
N VAL A 61 -9.41 5.97 -1.60
CA VAL A 61 -10.41 6.37 -2.58
C VAL A 61 -9.84 6.05 -3.96
N SER A 62 -10.60 5.31 -4.75
CA SER A 62 -10.23 4.95 -6.13
C SER A 62 -11.17 5.65 -7.11
N ALA A 63 -10.61 6.17 -8.20
CA ALA A 63 -11.42 6.70 -9.30
C ALA A 63 -12.06 5.59 -10.17
N THR A 64 -11.60 4.35 -10.03
CA THR A 64 -12.11 3.17 -10.74
C THR A 64 -12.51 2.08 -9.76
N ASP A 65 -13.39 1.17 -10.18
CA ASP A 65 -13.68 -0.03 -9.39
C ASP A 65 -12.38 -0.84 -9.16
N PRO A 66 -12.02 -1.16 -7.90
CA PRO A 66 -10.92 -2.05 -7.56
C PRO A 66 -10.86 -3.34 -8.39
N ALA A 67 -12.01 -3.95 -8.69
CA ALA A 67 -12.11 -5.21 -9.41
C ALA A 67 -11.93 -5.07 -10.93
N GLU A 68 -12.12 -3.86 -11.47
CA GLU A 68 -11.98 -3.57 -12.91
C GLU A 68 -10.59 -3.03 -13.28
N GLY A 69 -9.69 -2.93 -12.30
CA GLY A 69 -8.33 -2.45 -12.46
C GLY A 69 -8.15 -1.03 -11.93
N MET A 70 -7.24 -0.92 -10.96
CA MET A 70 -6.90 0.37 -10.36
C MET A 70 -5.98 1.17 -11.29
N ARG A 71 -6.31 2.44 -11.50
CA ARG A 71 -5.49 3.36 -12.31
C ARG A 71 -4.93 4.51 -11.50
N HIS A 72 -5.75 5.08 -10.63
CA HIS A 72 -5.38 6.22 -9.81
C HIS A 72 -6.08 6.15 -8.46
N VAL A 73 -5.29 6.06 -7.39
CA VAL A 73 -5.80 5.79 -6.04
C VAL A 73 -5.13 6.69 -5.04
N ALA A 74 -5.94 7.37 -4.23
CA ALA A 74 -5.49 8.13 -3.08
C ALA A 74 -5.61 7.28 -1.83
N PHE A 75 -4.57 7.27 -1.01
CA PHE A 75 -4.51 6.62 0.29
C PHE A 75 -4.18 7.66 1.35
N MET A 76 -4.89 7.57 2.47
CA MET A 76 -4.60 8.35 3.66
C MET A 76 -4.32 7.40 4.80
N SER A 77 -3.09 7.39 5.30
CA SER A 77 -2.74 6.55 6.45
C SER A 77 -3.49 7.03 7.68
N TRP A 78 -3.80 6.09 8.58
CA TRP A 78 -4.21 6.44 9.93
C TRP A 78 -3.00 6.90 10.75
N PRO A 79 -3.23 7.70 11.82
CA PRO A 79 -2.16 8.15 12.69
C PRO A 79 -1.29 6.99 13.22
N SER A 80 0.01 7.03 12.91
CA SER A 80 0.98 6.03 13.38
C SER A 80 2.28 6.67 13.85
N ALA A 81 3.10 5.90 14.57
CA ALA A 81 4.39 6.38 15.08
C ALA A 81 5.32 6.85 13.94
N ASP A 82 5.27 6.18 12.79
CA ASP A 82 6.15 6.47 11.64
C ASP A 82 5.87 7.85 11.02
N TRP A 83 4.70 8.40 11.29
CA TRP A 83 4.25 9.69 10.81
C TRP A 83 4.09 10.71 11.94
N GLY A 84 4.74 10.48 13.09
CA GLY A 84 4.66 11.40 14.24
C GLY A 84 3.28 11.47 14.86
N ARG A 85 2.55 10.35 14.86
CA ARG A 85 1.13 10.24 15.27
C ARG A 85 0.20 11.12 14.43
N ASN A 86 0.51 11.25 13.14
CA ASN A 86 -0.24 12.03 12.17
C ASN A 86 -0.46 11.21 10.88
N VAL A 87 -1.11 11.78 9.88
CA VAL A 87 -1.50 11.09 8.65
C VAL A 87 -0.58 11.46 7.49
N ALA A 88 -0.20 10.48 6.67
CA ALA A 88 0.48 10.67 5.41
C ALA A 88 -0.50 10.43 4.26
N SER A 89 -0.31 11.16 3.15
CA SER A 89 -1.05 10.92 1.91
C SER A 89 -0.15 10.24 0.90
N HIS A 90 -0.66 9.20 0.26
CA HIS A 90 -0.03 8.54 -0.88
C HIS A 90 -0.99 8.58 -2.05
N THR A 91 -0.52 9.03 -3.20
CA THR A 91 -1.28 8.89 -4.46
C THR A 91 -0.52 7.97 -5.39
N LEU A 92 -1.10 6.81 -5.71
CA LEU A 92 -0.51 5.86 -6.65
C LEU A 92 -1.22 5.93 -7.99
N THR A 93 -0.45 5.92 -9.06
CA THR A 93 -0.94 5.78 -10.43
C THR A 93 -0.33 4.53 -11.06
N PHE A 94 -1.17 3.64 -11.58
CA PHE A 94 -0.77 2.36 -12.15
C PHE A 94 -0.94 2.39 -13.67
N GLU A 95 0.06 1.84 -14.38
CA GLU A 95 0.00 1.55 -15.80
C GLU A 95 -0.19 0.04 -15.96
N ALA A 96 -1.35 -0.36 -16.50
CA ALA A 96 -1.78 -1.76 -16.52
C ALA A 96 -1.00 -2.64 -17.52
N ALA A 97 -0.53 -2.09 -18.64
CA ALA A 97 0.16 -2.86 -19.68
C ALA A 97 1.58 -3.28 -19.26
N SER A 98 2.25 -2.44 -18.49
CA SER A 98 3.65 -2.60 -18.05
C SER A 98 3.76 -3.05 -16.60
N GLY A 99 2.69 -2.89 -15.82
CA GLY A 99 2.72 -3.06 -14.37
C GLY A 99 3.49 -1.95 -13.65
N ALA A 100 3.95 -0.90 -14.34
CA ALA A 100 4.64 0.20 -13.70
C ALA A 100 3.68 1.02 -12.82
N PHE A 101 4.20 1.59 -11.74
CA PHE A 101 3.47 2.57 -10.95
C PHE A 101 4.34 3.74 -10.54
N THR A 102 3.70 4.90 -10.37
CA THR A 102 4.28 6.05 -9.66
C THR A 102 3.52 6.28 -8.37
N GLN A 103 4.22 6.82 -7.38
CA GLN A 103 3.67 7.17 -6.08
C GLN A 103 4.16 8.56 -5.69
N GLU A 104 3.23 9.42 -5.29
CA GLU A 104 3.52 10.68 -4.62
C GLU A 104 3.24 10.53 -3.12
N LEU A 105 4.25 10.69 -2.28
CA LEU A 105 4.13 10.72 -0.82
C LEU A 105 4.13 12.17 -0.32
N ARG A 106 3.13 12.55 0.47
CA ARG A 106 3.08 13.80 1.23
C ARG A 106 3.10 13.50 2.72
N LEU A 107 4.09 14.06 3.41
CA LEU A 107 4.21 13.94 4.86
C LEU A 107 3.48 15.07 5.59
N PRO A 108 3.04 14.82 6.84
CA PRO A 108 2.51 15.87 7.69
C PRO A 108 3.48 17.06 7.80
N GLY A 109 3.02 18.25 7.43
CA GLY A 109 3.80 19.49 7.53
C GLY A 109 4.94 19.64 6.53
N ASP A 110 5.15 18.68 5.62
CA ASP A 110 6.16 18.78 4.56
C ASP A 110 5.51 19.29 3.27
N PRO A 111 5.90 20.48 2.76
CA PRO A 111 5.34 21.02 1.54
C PRO A 111 5.84 20.31 0.28
N VAL A 112 6.92 19.53 0.35
CA VAL A 112 7.57 18.91 -0.80
C VAL A 112 7.12 17.45 -0.95
N PRO A 113 6.41 17.11 -2.03
CA PRO A 113 6.05 15.71 -2.29
C PRO A 113 7.27 14.88 -2.64
N ARG A 114 7.21 13.60 -2.31
CA ARG A 114 8.31 12.65 -2.54
C ARG A 114 7.87 11.60 -3.54
N ALA A 115 8.47 11.68 -4.73
CA ALA A 115 8.22 10.74 -5.80
C ALA A 115 8.88 9.38 -5.50
N GLN A 116 8.14 8.33 -5.71
CA GLN A 116 8.56 6.93 -5.66
C GLN A 116 7.99 6.23 -6.89
N HIS A 117 8.62 5.14 -7.31
CA HIS A 117 8.10 4.36 -8.43
C HIS A 117 8.59 2.92 -8.35
N GLY A 118 7.93 2.07 -9.13
CA GLY A 118 8.25 0.65 -9.18
C GLY A 118 7.29 -0.11 -10.07
N TYR A 119 7.11 -1.39 -9.75
CA TYR A 119 6.21 -2.29 -10.43
C TYR A 119 5.21 -2.90 -9.46
N ALA A 120 4.01 -3.17 -9.96
CA ALA A 120 2.91 -3.76 -9.24
C ALA A 120 2.33 -4.90 -10.06
N VAL A 121 1.94 -5.98 -9.38
CA VAL A 121 1.17 -7.07 -9.99
C VAL A 121 -0.04 -7.38 -9.12
N PRO A 122 -1.20 -7.68 -9.73
CA PRO A 122 -2.37 -8.09 -8.97
C PRO A 122 -2.10 -9.44 -8.29
N VAL A 123 -2.69 -9.62 -7.11
CA VAL A 123 -2.66 -10.87 -6.37
C VAL A 123 -3.98 -11.59 -6.57
N GLU A 124 -3.91 -12.87 -6.93
CA GLU A 124 -5.09 -13.72 -7.07
C GLU A 124 -5.69 -14.07 -5.70
N HIS A 125 -7.00 -14.32 -5.68
CA HIS A 125 -7.74 -14.72 -4.49
C HIS A 125 -7.55 -13.78 -3.28
N PRO A 126 -7.77 -12.45 -3.44
CA PRO A 126 -7.57 -11.50 -2.35
C PRO A 126 -8.40 -11.84 -1.11
N GLU A 127 -9.58 -12.45 -1.28
CA GLU A 127 -10.48 -12.87 -0.19
C GLU A 127 -9.83 -13.85 0.81
N ARG A 128 -8.72 -14.49 0.43
CA ARG A 128 -7.98 -15.44 1.28
C ARG A 128 -6.85 -14.79 2.08
N ILE A 129 -6.57 -13.50 1.86
CA ILE A 129 -5.47 -12.80 2.53
C ILE A 129 -5.82 -12.58 4.00
N VAL A 130 -4.99 -13.13 4.89
CA VAL A 130 -5.07 -12.92 6.34
C VAL A 130 -3.93 -12.00 6.75
N THR A 131 -4.17 -10.69 6.82
CA THR A 131 -3.12 -9.70 7.12
C THR A 131 -2.45 -9.91 8.48
N GLY A 132 -3.15 -10.51 9.45
CA GLY A 132 -2.58 -10.87 10.75
C GLY A 132 -1.52 -11.98 10.71
N ALA A 133 -1.32 -12.66 9.57
CA ALA A 133 -0.23 -13.63 9.40
C ALA A 133 1.16 -12.95 9.35
N GLY A 134 1.19 -11.63 9.12
CA GLY A 134 2.41 -10.85 9.04
C GLY A 134 3.16 -10.98 7.72
N TRP A 135 4.14 -10.09 7.52
CA TRP A 135 4.87 -9.96 6.26
C TRP A 135 5.50 -11.27 5.78
N THR A 136 6.30 -11.95 6.61
CA THR A 136 7.06 -13.13 6.17
C THR A 136 6.15 -14.21 5.59
N ALA A 137 5.06 -14.56 6.30
CA ALA A 137 4.13 -15.57 5.83
C ALA A 137 3.43 -15.15 4.53
N LEU A 138 3.00 -13.89 4.43
CA LEU A 138 2.33 -13.40 3.22
C LEU A 138 3.28 -13.27 2.04
N ARG A 139 4.54 -12.90 2.28
CA ARG A 139 5.57 -12.84 1.26
C ARG A 139 5.89 -14.23 0.68
N ASP A 140 5.83 -15.27 1.51
CA ASP A 140 6.00 -16.66 1.08
C ASP A 140 4.77 -17.16 0.30
N VAL A 141 3.56 -16.90 0.80
CA VAL A 141 2.29 -17.28 0.13
C VAL A 141 2.19 -16.64 -1.27
N HIS A 142 2.71 -15.42 -1.44
CA HIS A 142 2.67 -14.68 -2.69
C HIS A 142 4.02 -14.66 -3.43
N ALA A 143 4.91 -15.63 -3.18
CA ALA A 143 6.26 -15.64 -3.72
C ALA A 143 6.31 -15.51 -5.26
N ASP A 144 5.40 -16.19 -5.97
CA ASP A 144 5.34 -16.13 -7.44
C ASP A 144 5.11 -14.71 -7.97
N ALA A 145 4.22 -13.95 -7.32
CA ALA A 145 3.94 -12.56 -7.67
C ALA A 145 5.21 -11.70 -7.50
N PHE A 146 5.96 -11.90 -6.43
CA PHE A 146 7.21 -11.18 -6.21
C PHE A 146 8.35 -11.62 -7.16
N THR A 147 8.40 -12.89 -7.58
CA THR A 147 9.33 -13.33 -8.63
C THR A 147 9.01 -12.68 -9.98
N VAL A 148 7.73 -12.44 -10.30
CA VAL A 148 7.36 -11.64 -11.48
C VAL A 148 7.88 -10.20 -11.34
N LEU A 149 7.69 -9.58 -10.17
CA LEU A 149 8.15 -8.22 -9.90
C LEU A 149 9.67 -8.06 -10.00
N GLU A 150 10.44 -9.05 -9.55
CA GLU A 150 11.90 -9.08 -9.71
C GLU A 150 12.31 -9.05 -11.18
N ARG A 151 11.63 -9.82 -12.03
CA ARG A 151 11.88 -9.81 -13.49
C ARG A 151 11.51 -8.47 -14.12
N LEU A 152 10.38 -7.87 -13.74
CA LEU A 152 9.97 -6.55 -14.23
C LEU A 152 10.99 -5.47 -13.84
N ALA A 153 11.46 -5.50 -12.60
CA ALA A 153 12.46 -4.55 -12.09
C ALA A 153 13.87 -4.77 -12.70
N GLY A 154 14.24 -6.02 -13.01
CA GLY A 154 15.52 -6.38 -13.61
C GLY A 154 15.57 -6.28 -15.15
N GLY A 155 14.41 -6.31 -15.81
CA GLY A 155 14.27 -6.32 -17.27
C GLY A 155 14.60 -4.99 -17.98
N GLY A 156 14.99 -3.95 -17.25
CA GLY A 156 15.48 -2.68 -17.81
C GLY A 156 16.87 -2.76 -18.46
N SER A 157 17.51 -3.94 -18.50
CA SER A 157 18.78 -4.17 -19.19
C SER A 157 18.75 -5.43 -20.06
N THR A 158 18.10 -5.32 -21.21
CA THR A 158 18.56 -6.03 -22.41
C THR A 158 18.53 -5.03 -23.56
N ALA A 159 19.59 -4.22 -23.64
CA ALA A 159 19.95 -3.58 -24.91
C ALA A 159 20.35 -4.71 -25.87
N ALA A 160 19.69 -4.70 -27.03
CA ALA A 160 20.07 -5.46 -28.22
C ALA A 160 21.40 -4.96 -28.81
#